data_AF-A0A2V8NKC4-F1
#
_entry.id   AF-A0A2V8NKC4-F1
#
_cell.length_a   1.000
_cell.length_b   1.000
_cell.length_c   1.000
_cell.angle_alpha   90.00
_cell.angle_beta   90.00
_cell.angle_gamma   90.00
#
_symmetry.space_group_name_H-M   'P 1'
#
loop_
_entity.id
_entity.type
_entity.pdbx_description
1 polymer ?
#
loop_
_entity_poly.entity_id
_entity_poly.type
_entity_poly.pdbx_seq_one_letter_code
_entity_poly.pdbx_strand_id
1 'polypeptide(L)'
;MSLESSKRLIDLSHSVEDGMITYKGLPAPIICDYLSREESRRHYAPGTEFHIGKIEMVANTGTYLDSPFHRYADGCDLSELLLSSIADLDGIVIRADESENREIDASAFHNIDVKERAVLIHTGWDVHWRSETYFEGHPFLTIDAAQFLTDSGARLVGIDSLNIDDTMDLSRPAHSILLKASIPIVEHLCNL
;
A
#
# COMPACT_ATOMS: atom_id res chain seq x y z
N MET A 1 7.80 -31.45 24.59
CA MET A 1 7.87 -29.98 24.41
C MET A 1 7.62 -29.71 22.95
N SER A 2 6.46 -29.17 22.63
CA SER A 2 6.06 -28.86 21.25
C SER A 2 6.95 -27.71 20.75
N LEU A 3 7.62 -27.93 19.63
CA LEU A 3 8.24 -26.85 18.86
C LEU A 3 7.08 -26.03 18.29
N GLU A 4 6.66 -24.98 19.00
CA GLU A 4 5.90 -23.91 18.35
C GLU A 4 6.80 -23.36 17.25
N SER A 5 6.42 -23.63 16.00
CA SER A 5 6.97 -22.92 14.86
C SER A 5 6.72 -21.43 15.11
N SER A 6 7.78 -20.68 15.43
CA SER A 6 7.70 -19.23 15.57
C SER A 6 7.09 -18.68 14.28
N LYS A 7 5.91 -18.08 14.36
CA LYS A 7 5.29 -17.39 13.22
C LYS A 7 6.32 -16.40 12.67
N ARG A 8 6.65 -16.54 11.38
CA ARG A 8 7.52 -15.60 10.68
C ARG A 8 6.66 -14.45 10.18
N LEU A 9 6.98 -13.24 10.60
CA LEU A 9 6.45 -12.02 10.00
C LEU A 9 7.29 -11.67 8.77
N ILE A 10 6.63 -11.27 7.68
CA ILE A 10 7.26 -10.80 6.45
C ILE A 10 6.90 -9.33 6.32
N ASP A 11 7.90 -8.48 6.11
CA ASP A 11 7.68 -7.07 5.85
C ASP A 11 7.38 -6.88 4.36
N LEU A 12 6.21 -6.32 4.06
CA LEU A 12 5.73 -6.05 2.71
C LEU A 12 5.86 -4.58 2.33
N SER A 13 6.60 -3.80 3.13
CA SER A 13 6.71 -2.36 2.97
C SER A 13 8.08 -1.93 2.45
N HIS A 14 8.09 -0.94 1.56
CA HIS A 14 9.30 -0.20 1.22
C HIS A 14 9.67 0.79 2.34
N SER A 15 10.97 0.86 2.69
CA SER A 15 11.48 1.86 3.63
C SER A 15 11.24 3.29 3.12
N VAL A 16 10.75 4.16 4.01
CA VAL A 16 10.59 5.59 3.73
C VAL A 16 11.88 6.33 4.12
N GLU A 17 12.43 7.10 3.17
CA GLU A 17 13.69 7.84 3.32
C GLU A 17 13.49 9.33 2.99
N ASP A 18 14.26 10.22 3.64
CA ASP A 18 14.28 11.65 3.32
C ASP A 18 14.56 11.88 1.83
N GLY A 19 13.73 12.71 1.19
CA GLY A 19 13.91 13.08 -0.21
C GLY A 19 13.58 11.97 -1.23
N MET A 20 13.07 10.81 -0.82
CA MET A 20 12.72 9.75 -1.76
C MET A 20 11.54 10.13 -2.67
N ILE A 21 11.58 9.65 -3.92
CA ILE A 21 10.49 9.85 -4.88
C ILE A 21 9.67 8.56 -4.93
N THR A 22 8.45 8.59 -4.37
CA THR A 22 7.47 7.49 -4.47
C THR A 22 6.58 7.60 -5.68
N TYR A 23 6.20 8.83 -6.04
CA TYR A 23 5.29 9.08 -7.16
C TYR A 23 5.70 10.41 -7.81
N LYS A 24 5.91 10.40 -9.14
CA LYS A 24 6.36 11.59 -9.87
C LYS A 24 5.31 12.72 -9.73
N GLY A 25 5.76 13.88 -9.28
CA GLY A 25 4.91 15.06 -9.10
C GLY A 25 4.36 15.27 -7.69
N LEU A 26 4.50 14.29 -6.78
CA LEU A 26 4.22 14.48 -5.37
C LEU A 26 5.46 15.03 -4.62
N PRO A 27 5.27 15.81 -3.55
CA PRO A 27 6.38 16.22 -2.69
C PRO A 27 7.07 15.01 -2.07
N ALA A 28 8.41 15.01 -2.08
CA ALA A 28 9.20 14.03 -1.35
C ALA A 28 9.03 14.21 0.17
N PRO A 29 9.09 13.14 0.97
CA PRO A 29 9.04 13.25 2.43
C PRO A 29 10.27 14.01 2.94
N ILE A 30 10.06 14.79 3.99
CA ILE A 30 11.12 15.44 4.77
C ILE A 30 11.25 14.69 6.09
N ILE A 31 12.39 14.04 6.30
CA ILE A 31 12.71 13.31 7.52
C ILE A 31 13.99 13.92 8.10
N CYS A 32 13.84 14.67 9.18
CA CYS A 32 14.94 15.42 9.78
C CYS A 32 14.81 15.54 11.29
N ASP A 33 15.78 16.18 11.92
CA ASP A 33 15.74 16.45 13.36
C ASP A 33 14.81 17.63 13.66
N TYR A 34 13.82 17.42 14.53
CA TYR A 34 13.17 18.52 15.25
C TYR A 34 14.05 18.99 16.42
N LEU A 35 14.63 18.02 17.14
CA LEU A 35 15.63 18.24 18.18
C LEU A 35 16.71 17.16 18.04
N SER A 36 17.91 17.57 17.64
CA SER A 36 19.06 16.67 17.59
C SER A 36 19.53 16.25 18.98
N ARG A 37 20.26 15.13 19.07
CA ARG A 37 20.85 14.68 20.34
C ARG A 37 21.79 15.73 20.92
N GLU A 38 22.60 16.34 20.08
CA GLU A 38 23.55 17.40 20.43
C GLU A 38 22.84 18.64 20.98
N GLU A 39 21.79 19.10 20.31
CA GLU A 39 21.03 20.27 20.76
C GLU A 39 20.28 19.99 22.05
N SER A 40 19.76 18.77 22.23
CA SER A 40 19.04 18.38 23.45
C SER A 40 19.88 18.58 24.72
N ARG A 41 21.21 18.43 24.65
CA ARG A 41 22.12 18.63 25.80
C ARG A 41 22.06 20.04 26.38
N ARG A 42 21.60 21.04 25.63
CA ARG A 42 21.38 22.41 26.13
C ARG A 42 20.12 22.54 26.99
N HIS A 43 19.19 21.61 26.85
CA HIS A 43 17.88 21.60 27.53
C HIS A 43 17.87 20.66 28.75
N TYR A 44 18.77 19.68 28.82
CA TYR A 44 18.76 18.63 29.83
C TYR A 44 20.05 18.59 30.66
N ALA A 45 19.98 17.89 31.80
CA ALA A 45 21.12 17.71 32.70
C ALA A 45 22.25 16.92 32.03
N PRO A 46 23.52 17.10 32.46
CA PRO A 46 24.64 16.31 31.96
C PRO A 46 24.38 14.80 32.02
N GLY A 47 24.65 14.10 30.92
CA GLY A 47 24.39 12.66 30.78
C GLY A 47 22.97 12.30 30.32
N THR A 48 22.11 13.29 30.08
CA THR A 48 20.76 13.08 29.51
C THR A 48 20.67 13.73 28.14
N GLU A 49 20.33 12.95 27.12
CA GLU A 49 20.12 13.42 25.75
C GLU A 49 18.93 12.71 25.10
N PHE A 50 18.24 13.43 24.22
CA PHE A 50 17.07 12.95 23.49
C PHE A 50 17.19 13.29 22.02
N HIS A 51 16.56 12.49 21.18
CA HIS A 51 16.34 12.79 19.76
C HIS A 51 14.85 12.88 19.51
N ILE A 52 14.42 13.92 18.80
CA ILE A 52 13.05 14.06 18.33
C ILE A 52 13.12 14.27 16.83
N GLY A 53 12.64 13.30 16.06
CA GLY A 53 12.51 13.41 14.62
C GLY A 53 11.27 14.23 14.22
N LYS A 54 11.37 14.96 13.12
CA LYS A 54 10.26 15.52 12.35
C LYS A 54 10.08 14.67 11.10
N ILE A 55 8.83 14.33 10.80
CA ILE A 55 8.42 13.70 9.55
C ILE A 55 7.32 14.58 8.94
N GLU A 56 7.50 14.98 7.69
CA GLU A 56 6.51 15.68 6.88
C GLU A 56 6.39 14.95 5.54
N MET A 57 5.21 14.45 5.21
CA MET A 57 5.00 13.66 4.00
C MET A 57 3.54 13.71 3.57
N VAL A 58 3.28 13.47 2.29
CA VAL A 58 1.93 13.13 1.81
C VAL A 58 1.60 11.70 2.21
N ALA A 59 0.32 11.38 2.42
CA ALA A 59 -0.09 10.04 2.88
C ALA A 59 0.28 8.93 1.89
N ASN A 60 0.26 9.24 0.59
CA ASN A 60 0.63 8.34 -0.51
C ASN A 60 2.16 8.31 -0.71
N THR A 61 2.91 7.91 0.33
CA THR A 61 4.39 7.82 0.34
C THR A 61 4.83 6.42 0.77
N GLY A 62 5.79 5.81 0.05
CA GLY A 62 6.20 4.42 0.28
C GLY A 62 5.06 3.43 0.02
N THR A 63 5.00 2.35 0.79
CA THR A 63 3.84 1.45 0.83
C THR A 63 2.76 2.08 1.70
N TYR A 64 1.59 2.33 1.13
CA TYR A 64 0.51 3.08 1.81
C TYR A 64 -0.85 2.42 1.64
N LEU A 65 -1.81 2.90 2.42
CA LEU A 65 -3.20 2.45 2.38
C LEU A 65 -4.13 3.63 2.05
N ASP A 66 -5.00 3.42 1.05
CA ASP A 66 -6.09 4.33 0.73
C ASP A 66 -7.39 3.87 1.39
N SER A 67 -8.06 4.85 2.02
CA SER A 67 -9.38 4.72 2.62
C SER A 67 -10.45 5.31 1.70
N PRO A 68 -11.75 5.04 1.92
CA PRO A 68 -12.82 5.61 1.10
C PRO A 68 -12.74 7.12 0.91
N PHE A 69 -12.30 7.86 1.93
CA PHE A 69 -12.10 9.30 1.88
C PHE A 69 -11.15 9.77 0.76
N HIS A 70 -10.17 8.94 0.38
CA HIS A 70 -9.25 9.24 -0.73
C HIS A 70 -10.01 9.60 -2.01
N ARG A 71 -11.15 8.92 -2.26
CA ARG A 71 -11.96 9.11 -3.47
C ARG A 71 -13.27 9.86 -3.21
N TYR A 72 -13.88 9.67 -2.04
CA TYR A 72 -15.22 10.12 -1.73
C TYR A 72 -15.19 11.02 -0.49
N ALA A 73 -15.54 12.31 -0.64
CA ALA A 73 -15.45 13.29 0.45
C ALA A 73 -16.34 12.98 1.67
N ASP A 74 -17.33 12.10 1.52
CA ASP A 74 -18.22 11.58 2.56
C ASP A 74 -17.83 10.15 3.03
N GLY A 75 -16.76 9.58 2.48
CA GLY A 75 -16.23 8.28 2.87
C GLY A 75 -15.41 8.35 4.15
N CYS A 76 -15.30 7.21 4.83
CA CYS A 76 -14.47 7.08 6.03
C CYS A 76 -13.01 7.35 5.74
N ASP A 77 -12.36 8.13 6.61
CA ASP A 77 -10.91 8.33 6.56
C ASP A 77 -10.15 7.21 7.30
N LEU A 78 -8.81 7.27 7.28
CA LEU A 78 -7.94 6.29 7.93
C LEU A 78 -8.21 6.11 9.43
N SER A 79 -8.64 7.16 10.14
CA SER A 79 -8.93 7.12 11.57
C SER A 79 -10.27 6.46 11.90
N GLU A 80 -11.15 6.36 10.91
CA GLU A 80 -12.49 5.78 11.04
C GLU A 80 -12.58 4.33 10.55
N LEU A 81 -11.54 3.83 9.86
CA LEU A 81 -11.49 2.43 9.45
C LEU A 81 -11.51 1.49 10.66
N LEU A 82 -12.34 0.45 10.58
CA LEU A 82 -12.35 -0.60 11.57
C LEU A 82 -11.07 -1.42 11.46
N LEU A 83 -10.39 -1.72 12.57
CA LEU A 83 -9.19 -2.57 12.53
C LEU A 83 -9.45 -3.93 11.86
N SER A 84 -10.66 -4.48 12.00
CA SER A 84 -11.09 -5.72 11.34
C SER A 84 -11.25 -5.61 9.81
N SER A 85 -11.04 -4.45 9.20
CA SER A 85 -10.94 -4.32 7.73
C SER A 85 -9.51 -4.23 7.22
N ILE A 86 -8.49 -4.18 8.10
CA ILE A 86 -7.10 -3.96 7.70
C ILE A 86 -6.07 -4.78 8.47
N ALA A 87 -6.44 -5.40 9.59
CA ALA A 87 -5.53 -6.14 10.46
C ALA A 87 -6.07 -7.54 10.77
N ASP A 88 -5.13 -8.48 10.95
CA ASP A 88 -5.41 -9.90 11.25
C ASP A 88 -6.38 -10.55 10.25
N LEU A 89 -6.29 -10.13 8.98
CA LEU A 89 -7.06 -10.70 7.89
C LEU A 89 -6.38 -11.97 7.37
N ASP A 90 -7.19 -12.96 6.99
CA ASP A 90 -6.70 -14.07 6.18
C ASP A 90 -6.25 -13.51 4.82
N GLY A 91 -4.93 -13.51 4.60
CA GLY A 91 -4.32 -13.03 3.36
C GLY A 91 -4.23 -14.13 2.31
N ILE A 92 -4.49 -13.77 1.05
CA ILE A 92 -4.23 -14.61 -0.11
C ILE A 92 -3.37 -13.83 -1.12
N VAL A 93 -2.33 -14.48 -1.63
CA VAL A 93 -1.49 -13.91 -2.69
C VAL A 93 -1.96 -14.46 -4.03
N ILE A 94 -2.32 -13.55 -4.93
CA ILE A 94 -2.69 -13.83 -6.31
C ILE A 94 -1.46 -13.58 -7.16
N ARG A 95 -0.91 -14.64 -7.74
CA ARG A 95 0.25 -14.53 -8.64
C ARG A 95 -0.24 -14.17 -10.04
N ALA A 96 -0.13 -12.90 -10.38
CA ALA A 96 -0.35 -12.37 -11.71
C ALA A 96 1.01 -12.01 -12.32
N ASP A 97 1.91 -13.00 -12.38
CA ASP A 97 3.26 -12.86 -12.94
C ASP A 97 3.22 -12.14 -14.28
N GLU A 98 4.26 -11.36 -14.59
CA GLU A 98 4.43 -10.57 -15.82
C GLU A 98 4.11 -11.36 -17.10
N SER A 99 2.82 -11.48 -17.40
CA SER A 99 2.36 -11.79 -18.73
C SER A 99 2.69 -10.58 -19.60
N GLU A 100 2.85 -10.75 -20.91
CA GLU A 100 3.04 -9.62 -21.83
C GLU A 100 1.91 -8.56 -21.71
N ASN A 101 0.80 -8.90 -21.03
CA ASN A 101 -0.28 -8.00 -20.70
C ASN A 101 -0.16 -7.43 -19.27
N ARG A 102 -0.18 -6.10 -19.19
CA ARG A 102 -0.20 -5.28 -17.96
C ARG A 102 -1.58 -5.28 -17.26
N GLU A 103 -2.63 -5.67 -17.97
CA GLU A 103 -3.98 -5.77 -17.44
C GLU A 103 -4.18 -7.05 -16.63
N ILE A 104 -4.71 -6.91 -15.42
CA ILE A 104 -5.09 -8.03 -14.55
C ILE A 104 -6.62 -8.07 -14.52
N ASP A 105 -7.19 -9.02 -15.26
CA ASP A 105 -8.64 -9.17 -15.43
C ASP A 105 -9.29 -10.09 -14.39
N ALA A 106 -10.63 -10.20 -14.43
CA ALA A 106 -11.38 -11.02 -13.47
C ALA A 106 -11.00 -12.51 -13.50
N SER A 107 -10.42 -13.01 -14.61
CA SER A 107 -10.03 -14.41 -14.74
C SER A 107 -8.94 -14.83 -13.76
N ALA A 108 -8.11 -13.88 -13.29
CA ALA A 108 -7.12 -14.10 -12.25
C ALA A 108 -7.74 -14.59 -10.92
N PHE A 109 -9.05 -14.38 -10.70
CA PHE A 109 -9.72 -14.62 -9.43
C PHE A 109 -10.85 -15.67 -9.50
N HIS A 110 -11.29 -16.09 -10.69
CA HIS A 110 -12.53 -16.88 -10.87
C HIS A 110 -12.63 -18.21 -10.09
N ASN A 111 -11.52 -18.79 -9.64
CA ASN A 111 -11.51 -20.05 -8.87
C ASN A 111 -10.95 -19.88 -7.45
N ILE A 112 -10.89 -18.64 -6.97
CA ILE A 112 -10.29 -18.29 -5.70
C ILE A 112 -11.38 -17.68 -4.82
N ASP A 113 -11.56 -18.27 -3.64
CA ASP A 113 -12.43 -17.67 -2.64
C ASP A 113 -11.72 -16.43 -2.07
N VAL A 114 -12.25 -15.24 -2.35
CA VAL A 114 -11.69 -13.97 -1.89
C VAL A 114 -12.50 -13.37 -0.74
N LYS A 115 -13.58 -14.04 -0.32
CA LYS A 115 -14.55 -13.50 0.62
C LYS A 115 -13.94 -13.28 2.00
N GLU A 116 -14.09 -12.07 2.53
CA GLU A 116 -13.54 -11.60 3.81
C GLU A 116 -12.00 -11.71 3.92
N ARG A 117 -11.29 -11.79 2.78
CA ARG A 117 -9.82 -11.92 2.73
C ARG A 117 -9.12 -10.63 2.31
N ALA A 118 -7.87 -10.50 2.71
CA ALA A 118 -6.94 -9.56 2.10
C ALA A 118 -6.38 -10.18 0.81
N VAL A 119 -6.75 -9.62 -0.34
CA VAL A 119 -6.32 -10.09 -1.66
C VAL A 119 -5.08 -9.30 -2.07
N LEU A 120 -3.91 -9.92 -2.02
CA LEU A 120 -2.63 -9.30 -2.35
C LEU A 120 -2.19 -9.76 -3.73
N ILE A 121 -2.10 -8.84 -4.67
CA ILE A 121 -1.78 -9.12 -6.07
C ILE A 121 -0.27 -8.94 -6.23
N HIS A 122 0.40 -10.04 -6.54
CA HIS A 122 1.82 -10.04 -6.88
C HIS A 122 1.99 -10.05 -8.38
N THR A 123 2.51 -8.95 -8.90
CA THR A 123 2.87 -8.78 -10.31
C THR A 123 4.39 -8.85 -10.51
N GLY A 124 5.16 -8.78 -9.43
CA GLY A 124 6.63 -8.72 -9.46
C GLY A 124 7.18 -7.34 -9.85
N TRP A 125 6.33 -6.30 -9.88
CA TRP A 125 6.74 -4.96 -10.32
C TRP A 125 7.60 -4.21 -9.29
N ASP A 126 7.58 -4.67 -8.04
CA ASP A 126 8.38 -4.15 -6.94
C ASP A 126 9.90 -4.21 -7.21
N VAL A 127 10.35 -5.13 -8.06
CA VAL A 127 11.76 -5.20 -8.52
C VAL A 127 12.24 -3.92 -9.19
N HIS A 128 11.31 -3.11 -9.71
CA HIS A 128 11.61 -1.84 -10.36
C HIS A 128 11.58 -0.64 -9.41
N TRP A 129 11.26 -0.82 -8.13
CA TRP A 129 11.07 0.27 -7.15
C TRP A 129 12.10 1.40 -7.29
N ARG A 130 11.60 2.64 -7.37
CA ARG A 130 12.38 3.89 -7.53
C ARG A 130 13.22 4.01 -8.81
N SER A 131 13.04 3.13 -9.79
CA SER A 131 13.58 3.30 -11.15
C SER A 131 12.59 4.03 -12.06
N GLU A 132 13.06 4.56 -13.19
CA GLU A 132 12.19 5.15 -14.21
C GLU A 132 11.11 4.18 -14.70
N THR A 133 11.46 2.89 -14.83
CA THR A 133 10.54 1.82 -15.22
C THR A 133 9.37 1.67 -14.25
N TYR A 134 9.59 1.87 -12.94
CA TYR A 134 8.51 1.73 -11.96
C TYR A 134 7.32 2.65 -12.26
N PHE A 135 7.60 3.84 -12.78
CA PHE A 135 6.63 4.91 -12.98
C PHE A 135 5.84 4.80 -14.28
N GLU A 136 6.16 3.86 -15.16
CA GLU A 136 5.59 3.77 -16.51
C GLU A 136 5.25 2.33 -16.89
N GLY A 137 4.08 2.10 -17.47
CA GLY A 137 3.72 0.78 -17.99
C GLY A 137 3.40 -0.29 -16.94
N HIS A 138 3.30 0.08 -15.67
CA HIS A 138 3.02 -0.83 -14.55
C HIS A 138 1.72 -1.64 -14.74
N PRO A 139 1.65 -2.86 -14.15
CA PRO A 139 0.42 -3.63 -14.10
C PRO A 139 -0.67 -2.99 -13.24
N PHE A 140 -1.93 -3.25 -13.58
CA PHE A 140 -3.11 -2.66 -12.94
C PHE A 140 -4.33 -3.58 -13.08
N LEU A 141 -5.36 -3.34 -12.26
CA LEU A 141 -6.64 -4.06 -12.33
C LEU A 141 -7.55 -3.46 -13.40
N THR A 142 -8.21 -4.32 -14.15
CA THR A 142 -9.31 -3.91 -15.02
C THR A 142 -10.58 -3.60 -14.22
N ILE A 143 -11.55 -2.96 -14.88
CA ILE A 143 -12.87 -2.64 -14.30
C ILE A 143 -13.59 -3.91 -13.82
N ASP A 144 -13.58 -4.97 -14.63
CA ASP A 144 -14.22 -6.25 -14.31
C ASP A 144 -13.51 -6.98 -13.16
N ALA A 145 -12.19 -6.88 -13.04
CA ALA A 145 -11.46 -7.41 -11.88
C ALA A 145 -11.88 -6.69 -10.58
N ALA A 146 -11.91 -5.36 -10.58
CA ALA A 146 -12.33 -4.58 -9.41
C ALA A 146 -13.79 -4.89 -9.02
N GLN A 147 -14.68 -5.04 -10.01
CA GLN A 147 -16.06 -5.42 -9.78
C GLN A 147 -16.18 -6.84 -9.22
N PHE A 148 -15.42 -7.80 -9.75
CA PHE A 148 -15.39 -9.17 -9.25
C PHE A 148 -14.97 -9.24 -7.78
N LEU A 149 -13.89 -8.54 -7.41
CA LEU A 149 -13.37 -8.50 -6.04
C LEU A 149 -14.41 -7.90 -5.08
N THR A 150 -15.11 -6.85 -5.52
CA THR A 150 -16.19 -6.22 -4.77
C THR A 150 -17.37 -7.18 -4.57
N ASP A 151 -17.88 -7.75 -5.65
CA ASP A 151 -19.06 -8.63 -5.63
C ASP A 151 -18.79 -9.94 -4.88
N SER A 152 -17.55 -10.39 -4.88
CA SER A 152 -17.09 -11.59 -4.16
C SER A 152 -16.76 -11.33 -2.69
N GLY A 153 -16.80 -10.06 -2.24
CA GLY A 153 -16.65 -9.68 -0.84
C GLY A 153 -15.20 -9.67 -0.35
N ALA A 154 -14.24 -9.29 -1.19
CA ALA A 154 -12.88 -9.01 -0.73
C ALA A 154 -12.89 -7.96 0.40
N ARG A 155 -12.02 -8.13 1.40
CA ARG A 155 -11.98 -7.24 2.58
C ARG A 155 -10.98 -6.10 2.42
N LEU A 156 -9.87 -6.38 1.75
CA LEU A 156 -8.78 -5.47 1.43
C LEU A 156 -8.17 -5.93 0.11
N VAL A 157 -7.73 -5.00 -0.72
CA VAL A 157 -7.01 -5.32 -1.95
C VAL A 157 -5.66 -4.63 -1.93
N GLY A 158 -4.59 -5.38 -2.18
CA GLY A 158 -3.23 -4.85 -2.25
C GLY A 158 -2.57 -5.18 -3.58
N ILE A 159 -1.66 -4.33 -4.05
CA ILE A 159 -0.85 -4.58 -5.26
C ILE A 159 0.60 -4.10 -5.05
N ASP A 160 1.56 -4.80 -5.65
CA ASP A 160 3.00 -4.47 -5.63
C ASP A 160 3.45 -3.54 -6.78
N SER A 161 2.48 -2.90 -7.46
CA SER A 161 2.73 -1.97 -8.56
C SER A 161 2.57 -0.50 -8.15
N LEU A 162 2.82 0.42 -9.10
CA LEU A 162 2.73 1.86 -8.89
C LEU A 162 1.32 2.33 -8.50
N ASN A 163 0.30 1.70 -9.06
CA ASN A 163 -1.09 2.07 -8.83
C ASN A 163 -1.98 0.89 -9.25
N ILE A 164 -3.09 0.69 -8.55
CA ILE A 164 -4.07 -0.35 -8.85
C ILE A 164 -4.87 -0.05 -10.12
N ASP A 165 -4.91 1.21 -10.57
CA ASP A 165 -5.51 1.66 -11.82
C ASP A 165 -4.46 1.94 -12.91
N ASP A 166 -4.88 1.89 -14.17
CA ASP A 166 -4.08 2.44 -15.26
C ASP A 166 -3.83 3.93 -15.04
N THR A 167 -2.56 4.34 -14.96
CA THR A 167 -2.21 5.74 -14.81
C THR A 167 -2.56 6.63 -16.00
N MET A 168 -2.80 6.02 -17.17
CA MET A 168 -3.27 6.71 -18.37
C MET A 168 -4.79 6.90 -18.40
N ASP A 169 -5.55 6.10 -17.63
CA ASP A 169 -6.99 6.31 -17.47
C ASP A 169 -7.26 7.30 -16.33
N LEU A 170 -7.68 8.50 -16.69
CA LEU A 170 -7.97 9.57 -15.72
C LEU A 170 -9.22 9.29 -14.86
N SER A 171 -10.03 8.28 -15.19
CA SER A 171 -11.24 7.95 -14.44
C SER A 171 -10.99 7.12 -13.17
N ARG A 172 -9.87 6.37 -13.13
CA ARG A 172 -9.44 5.54 -11.99
C ARG A 172 -10.56 4.61 -11.48
N PRO A 173 -11.03 3.69 -12.33
CA PRO A 173 -12.20 2.88 -12.03
C PRO A 173 -11.99 1.90 -10.85
N ALA A 174 -10.83 1.28 -10.69
CA ALA A 174 -10.56 0.34 -9.60
C ALA A 174 -10.62 1.05 -8.24
N HIS A 175 -9.98 2.21 -8.07
CA HIS A 175 -10.15 3.05 -6.88
C HIS A 175 -11.62 3.37 -6.66
N SER A 176 -12.33 3.80 -7.70
CA SER A 176 -13.73 4.20 -7.59
C SER A 176 -14.61 3.03 -7.13
N ILE A 177 -14.44 1.84 -7.70
CA ILE A 177 -15.25 0.65 -7.41
C ILE A 177 -14.96 0.13 -5.99
N LEU A 178 -13.69 -0.13 -5.68
CA LEU A 178 -13.27 -0.74 -4.41
C LEU A 178 -13.59 0.18 -3.22
N LEU A 179 -13.20 1.46 -3.31
CA LEU A 179 -13.43 2.41 -2.22
C LEU A 179 -14.92 2.72 -2.01
N LYS A 180 -15.74 2.65 -3.06
CA LYS A 180 -17.20 2.83 -2.91
C LYS A 180 -17.82 1.69 -2.11
N ALA A 181 -17.27 0.49 -2.26
CA ALA A 181 -17.63 -0.69 -1.48
C ALA A 181 -16.97 -0.74 -0.10
N SER A 182 -16.26 0.32 0.32
CA SER A 182 -15.51 0.38 1.58
C SER A 182 -14.42 -0.69 1.70
N ILE A 183 -13.82 -1.10 0.56
CA ILE A 183 -12.68 -2.01 0.49
C ILE A 183 -11.41 -1.16 0.42
N PRO A 184 -10.56 -1.12 1.48
CA PRO A 184 -9.31 -0.37 1.46
C PRO A 184 -8.33 -0.93 0.43
N ILE A 185 -7.47 -0.05 -0.09
CA ILE A 185 -6.47 -0.37 -1.12
C ILE A 185 -5.08 -0.19 -0.54
N VAL A 186 -4.16 -1.12 -0.80
CA VAL A 186 -2.74 -0.99 -0.44
C VAL A 186 -1.90 -0.99 -1.71
N GLU A 187 -1.08 0.03 -1.92
CA GLU A 187 -0.25 0.16 -3.11
C GLU A 187 1.24 0.14 -2.75
N HIS A 188 2.09 -0.13 -3.74
CA HIS A 188 3.54 -0.27 -3.57
C HIS A 188 3.95 -1.35 -2.56
N LEU A 189 3.23 -2.47 -2.49
CA LEU A 189 3.69 -3.63 -1.74
C LEU A 189 5.01 -4.15 -2.33
N CYS A 190 5.78 -4.88 -1.52
CA CYS A 190 6.95 -5.63 -1.96
C CYS A 190 7.05 -6.99 -1.25
N ASN A 191 7.95 -7.86 -1.70
CA ASN A 191 8.23 -9.16 -1.07
C ASN A 191 7.02 -10.12 -0.99
N LEU A 192 6.03 -9.98 -1.88
CA LEU A 192 4.82 -10.83 -1.90
C LEU A 192 5.09 -12.28 -2.27
#